data_AF-A0A6A2FXY3-F1
#
_entry.id   AF-A0A6A2FXY3-F1
#
_cell.length_a   1.000
_cell.length_b   1.000
_cell.length_c   1.000
_cell.angle_alpha   90.00
_cell.angle_beta   90.00
_cell.angle_gamma   90.00
#
_symmetry.space_group_name_H-M   'P 1'
#
loop_
_entity.id
_entity.type
_entity.pdbx_description
1 polymer ?
#
loop_
_entity_poly.entity_id
_entity_poly.type
_entity_poly.pdbx_seq_one_letter_code
_entity_poly.pdbx_strand_id
1 'polypeptide(L)' 'MRKGLSKEDLLFTSVKYYLRPNGSAVINIPKGFDLGLEQGEELVAKWDGSKIVLVPLDKVKFE' A
#
# COMPACT_ATOMS: atom_id res chain seq x y z
N MET A 1 11.09 27.20 -15.40
CA MET A 1 9.85 26.42 -15.60
C MET A 1 10.19 24.95 -15.76
N ARG A 2 9.86 24.09 -14.79
CA ARG A 2 9.86 22.63 -14.96
C ARG A 2 8.43 22.14 -14.76
N LYS A 3 7.80 21.71 -15.86
CA LYS A 3 6.61 20.86 -15.89
C LYS A 3 6.97 19.52 -15.21
N GLY A 4 6.17 18.85 -14.39
CA GLY A 4 4.88 19.11 -13.78
C GLY A 4 4.59 17.92 -12.85
N LEU A 5 4.09 18.15 -11.65
CA LEU A 5 3.48 17.08 -10.85
C LEU A 5 2.01 17.02 -11.26
N SER A 6 1.62 15.99 -12.00
CA SER A 6 0.22 15.73 -12.34
C SER A 6 -0.37 14.72 -11.36
N LYS A 7 -1.54 15.10 -10.81
CA LYS A 7 -2.58 14.32 -10.12
C LYS A 7 -2.11 13.10 -9.32
N GLU A 8 -2.31 13.18 -8.01
CA GLU A 8 -2.02 12.15 -7.01
C GLU A 8 -0.53 12.08 -6.69
N ASP A 9 -0.12 12.88 -5.71
CA ASP A 9 1.11 12.63 -4.94
C ASP A 9 0.94 11.24 -4.30
N LEU A 10 1.30 10.19 -5.04
CA LEU A 10 1.42 8.84 -4.51
C LEU A 10 2.53 8.91 -3.47
N LEU A 11 2.13 9.17 -2.23
CA LEU A 11 2.98 9.08 -1.07
C LEU A 11 3.37 7.60 -0.97
N PHE A 12 4.61 7.29 -1.31
CA PHE A 12 5.18 5.98 -1.06
C PHE A 12 5.92 6.03 0.27
N THR A 13 5.57 5.15 1.21
CA THR A 13 6.34 4.96 2.43
C THR A 13 6.87 3.53 2.46
N SER A 14 8.18 3.38 2.71
CA SER A 14 8.81 2.08 2.88
C SER A 14 8.78 1.70 4.35
N VAL A 15 8.02 0.66 4.69
CA VAL A 15 7.88 0.20 6.07
C VAL A 15 8.61 -1.13 6.23
N LYS A 16 9.43 -1.26 7.28
CA LYS A 16 9.97 -2.58 7.67
C LYS A 16 8.83 -3.40 8.26
N TYR A 17 8.59 -4.59 7.73
CA TYR A 17 7.67 -5.55 8.31
C TYR A 17 8.43 -6.56 9.19
N TYR A 18 7.75 -7.12 10.18
CA TYR A 18 8.27 -8.23 10.98
C TYR A 18 7.48 -9.49 10.65
N LEU A 19 8.16 -10.52 10.15
CA LEU A 19 7.57 -11.83 9.92
C LEU A 19 7.52 -12.59 11.25
N ARG A 20 6.31 -12.89 11.70
CA ARG A 20 6.08 -13.73 12.88
C ARG A 20 6.32 -15.20 12.53
N PRO A 21 6.67 -16.06 13.51
CA PRO A 21 6.92 -17.49 13.28
C PRO A 21 5.75 -18.25 12.65
N ASN A 22 4.52 -17.76 12.81
CA ASN A 22 3.32 -18.33 12.20
C ASN A 22 3.11 -17.92 10.73
N GLY A 23 4.08 -17.24 10.11
CA GLY A 23 4.02 -16.78 8.73
C GLY A 23 3.23 -15.47 8.52
N SER A 24 2.66 -14.87 9.56
CA SER A 24 1.97 -13.57 9.46
C SER A 24 2.95 -12.40 9.58
N ALA A 25 2.65 -11.27 8.94
CA ALA A 25 3.40 -10.03 9.08
C ALA A 25 2.45 -8.87 9.40
N VAL A 26 2.93 -7.92 10.21
CA VAL A 26 2.20 -6.67 10.51
C VAL A 26 3.03 -5.50 10.02
N ILE A 27 2.39 -4.59 9.30
CA ILE A 27 2.96 -3.34 8.81
C ILE A 27 2.35 -2.20 9.61
N ASN A 28 3.19 -1.48 10.37
CA ASN A 28 2.75 -0.30 11.12
C ASN A 28 2.97 0.95 10.29
N ILE A 29 1.88 1.58 9.86
CA ILE A 29 1.95 2.83 9.11
C ILE A 29 2.36 3.97 10.07
N PRO A 30 3.38 4.78 9.74
CA PRO A 30 3.79 5.90 10.57
C PRO A 30 2.65 6.90 10.80
N LYS A 31 2.58 7.49 11.99
CA LYS A 31 1.62 8.56 12.29
C LYS A 31 1.78 9.72 11.30
N GLY A 32 0.66 10.27 10.83
CA GLY A 32 0.63 11.37 9.86
C GLY A 32 0.72 10.93 8.40
N PHE A 33 0.84 9.63 8.13
CA PHE A 33 0.72 9.06 6.79
C PHE A 33 -0.70 8.56 6.57
N ASP A 34 -1.48 9.30 5.79
CA ASP A 34 -2.83 8.90 5.42
C ASP A 34 -2.78 8.05 4.14
N LEU A 35 -3.30 6.82 4.22
CA LEU A 35 -3.45 5.95 3.04
C LEU A 35 -4.75 6.20 2.29
N GLY A 36 -5.63 7.06 2.82
CA GLY A 36 -6.99 7.24 2.30
C GLY A 36 -7.80 5.95 2.37
N LEU A 37 -7.54 5.11 3.38
CA LEU A 37 -8.23 3.85 3.62
C LEU A 37 -9.13 3.98 4.84
N GLU A 38 -10.36 3.49 4.73
CA GLU A 38 -11.28 3.40 5.86
C GLU A 38 -11.05 2.11 6.67
N GLN A 39 -11.42 2.14 7.95
CA GLN A 39 -11.33 0.95 8.78
C GLN A 39 -12.30 -0.12 8.26
N GLY A 40 -11.76 -1.30 7.97
CA GLY A 40 -12.54 -2.43 7.45
C GLY A 40 -12.53 -2.54 5.93
N GLU A 41 -11.83 -1.64 5.21
CA GLU A 41 -11.59 -1.83 3.79
C GLU A 41 -10.69 -3.04 3.51
N GLU A 42 -11.06 -3.79 2.48
CA GLU A 42 -10.30 -4.95 2.01
C GLU A 42 -9.25 -4.53 0.98
N LEU A 43 -8.05 -5.09 1.11
CA LEU A 43 -6.93 -4.85 0.19
C LEU A 43 -6.54 -6.15 -0.51
N VAL A 44 -6.24 -6.04 -1.80
CA VAL A 44 -5.58 -7.09 -2.58
C VAL A 44 -4.08 -6.90 -2.48
N ALA A 45 -3.37 -7.97 -2.11
CA ALA A 45 -1.93 -8.03 -2.19
C ALA A 45 -1.49 -8.62 -3.53
N LYS A 46 -0.67 -7.89 -4.29
CA LYS A 46 -0.07 -8.34 -5.55
C LYS A 46 1.45 -8.31 -5.45
N TRP A 47 2.10 -9.39 -5.88
CA TRP A 47 3.55 -9.40 -6.12
C TRP A 47 3.84 -8.86 -7.53
N ASP A 48 4.68 -7.84 -7.65
CA ASP A 48 5.05 -7.26 -8.96
C ASP A 48 6.38 -7.80 -9.53
N GLY A 49 7.01 -8.76 -8.85
CA GLY A 49 8.34 -9.27 -9.17
C GLY A 49 9.46 -8.72 -8.27
N SER A 50 9.21 -7.60 -7.59
CA SER A 50 10.19 -6.93 -6.71
C SER A 50 9.66 -6.55 -5.33
N LYS A 51 8.37 -6.23 -5.24
CA LYS A 51 7.69 -5.78 -4.03
C LYS A 51 6.26 -6.30 -3.96
N ILE A 52 5.72 -6.28 -2.75
CA ILE A 52 4.29 -6.47 -2.51
C ILE A 52 3.62 -5.11 -2.64
N VAL A 53 2.63 -5.03 -3.52
CA VAL A 53 1.77 -3.86 -3.70
C VAL A 53 0.41 -4.18 -3.09
N LEU A 54 -0.08 -3.31 -2.23
CA LEU A 54 -1.43 -3.38 -1.67
C LEU A 54 -2.32 -2.42 -2.46
N VAL A 55 -3.47 -2.91 -2.95
CA VAL A 55 -4.43 -2.13 -3.72
C VAL A 55 -5.82 -2.33 -3.12
N PRO A 56 -6.63 -1.27 -2.95
CA PRO A 56 -8.03 -1.41 -2.55
C PRO A 56 -8.78 -2.40 -3.45
N LEU A 57 -9.53 -3.33 -2.86
CA LEU A 57 -10.22 -4.40 -3.58
C LEU A 57 -11.21 -3.86 -4.62
N ASP A 58 -11.91 -2.78 -4.30
CA ASP A 58 -12.87 -2.08 -5.18
C ASP A 58 -12.22 -1.50 -6.46
N LYS A 59 -10.91 -1.24 -6.42
CA LYS A 59 -10.11 -0.76 -7.56
C LYS A 59 -9.50 -1.88 -8.40
N VAL A 60 -9.67 -3.14 -8.00
CA VAL A 60 -9.14 -4.29 -8.73
C VAL A 60 -10.24 -4.89 -9.60
N LYS A 61 -9.97 -5.00 -10.91
CA LYS A 61 -10.77 -5.83 -11.81
C LYS A 61 -10.09 -7.19 -11.94
N PHE A 62 -10.79 -8.24 -11.52
CA PHE A 62 -10.38 -9.61 -11.75
C PHE A 62 -10.86 -10.03 -13.15
N GLU A 63 -9.97 -10.60 -13.94
CA GLU A 63 -10.28 -11.27 -15.20
C GLU A 63 -10.70 -12.72 -14.95
#